data_AF-A0A916SFQ0-F1
#
_entry.id   AF-A0A916SFQ0-F1
#
_cell.length_a   1.000
_cell.length_b   1.000
_cell.length_c   1.000
_cell.angle_alpha   90.00
_cell.angle_beta   90.00
_cell.angle_gamma   90.00
#
_symmetry.space_group_name_H-M   'P 1'
#
loop_
_entity.id
_entity.type
_entity.pdbx_description
1 polymer ?
#
loop_
_entity_poly.entity_id
_entity_poly.type
_entity_poly.pdbx_seq_one_letter_code
_entity_poly.pdbx_strand_id
1 'polypeptide(L)'
;MNSDCFTWHADQDDVYDGAQCGATILTQPPSAFNKNQPYGFTMKGGSLTLQTAPVGEDTGTSWAPEASIGSKAVTFNIESGTFVYNCAGGSLSIGNDLGLVPNVNFRVTGNCSLNALGILGQKSLIFETPCTQIDIHDSGNVSMSGEFVGGGFNVNIGDTGTMRINADRLGQTASKYMLVSGAPVTGHTLLMTTLGRAFPTPDPAISFSHTTMVCKSSSRTRLETTSMSLEVSNIYAGENATVEIACDTMTVDNSSFFTLSQGSATATIIFPQTPNPEGWKLPFNPEECPKGMFNFITKEGLNIGSFRFSADSAFASSYYYQKMQNADLIAIDGEVWANSPINGWTVTYVFNNSHLVISLRKSRDSAE
;
A
#
# COMPACT_ATOMS: atom_id res chain seq x y z
N MET A 1 -2.66 -41.42 -5.05
CA MET A 1 -2.30 -40.15 -4.38
C MET A 1 -2.80 -40.28 -2.96
N ASN A 2 -1.92 -40.25 -1.96
CA ASN A 2 -2.32 -40.38 -0.55
C ASN A 2 -3.07 -39.10 -0.15
N SER A 3 -4.32 -39.25 0.28
CA SER A 3 -5.17 -38.17 0.78
C SER A 3 -4.74 -37.64 2.16
N ASP A 4 -3.69 -38.20 2.76
CA ASP A 4 -3.41 -38.06 4.20
C ASP A 4 -2.07 -37.34 4.48
N CYS A 5 -1.51 -36.58 3.54
CA CYS A 5 -0.19 -35.97 3.74
C CYS A 5 -0.21 -34.72 4.64
N PHE A 6 -1.34 -34.01 4.73
CA PHE A 6 -1.49 -32.83 5.57
C PHE A 6 -2.95 -32.57 5.93
N THR A 7 -3.20 -32.15 7.18
CA THR A 7 -4.50 -31.73 7.68
C THR A 7 -4.34 -30.37 8.34
N TRP A 8 -5.29 -29.46 8.08
CA TRP A 8 -5.33 -28.16 8.74
C TRP A 8 -6.02 -28.26 10.09
N HIS A 9 -5.45 -27.64 11.12
CA HIS A 9 -6.03 -27.63 12.46
C HIS A 9 -6.13 -26.19 12.98
N ALA A 10 -7.27 -25.85 13.56
CA ALA A 10 -7.46 -24.52 14.13
C ALA A 10 -6.66 -24.30 15.42
N ASP A 11 -6.37 -25.38 16.16
CA ASP A 11 -5.97 -25.38 17.58
C ASP A 11 -4.62 -26.08 17.84
N GLN A 12 -3.76 -26.18 16.83
CA GLN A 12 -2.36 -26.60 16.99
C GLN A 12 -1.45 -26.00 15.92
N ASP A 13 -0.15 -25.96 16.17
CA ASP A 13 0.83 -25.53 15.17
C ASP A 13 0.87 -26.52 14.01
N ASP A 14 0.67 -26.05 12.79
CA ASP A 14 0.70 -26.87 11.59
C ASP A 14 1.99 -26.64 10.81
N VAL A 15 2.57 -27.72 10.27
CA VAL A 15 3.71 -27.65 9.36
C VAL A 15 3.38 -28.39 8.07
N TYR A 16 3.41 -27.68 6.95
CA TYR A 16 3.32 -28.25 5.61
C TYR A 16 4.71 -28.42 5.02
N ASP A 17 5.11 -29.67 4.76
CA ASP A 17 6.34 -29.99 4.05
C ASP A 17 6.02 -30.43 2.62
N GLY A 18 6.25 -29.54 1.66
CA GLY A 18 5.94 -29.77 0.26
C GLY A 18 6.80 -30.85 -0.40
N ALA A 19 7.96 -31.19 0.16
CA ALA A 19 8.77 -32.31 -0.33
C ALA A 19 8.10 -33.66 -0.02
N GLN A 20 7.32 -33.72 1.06
CA GLN A 20 6.56 -34.91 1.47
C GLN A 20 5.15 -34.93 0.88
N CYS A 21 4.49 -33.76 0.89
CA CYS A 21 3.07 -33.64 0.54
C CYS A 21 2.83 -33.38 -0.96
N GLY A 22 3.82 -32.83 -1.67
CA GLY A 22 3.69 -32.46 -3.07
C GLY A 22 2.85 -31.19 -3.26
N ALA A 23 1.85 -31.26 -4.14
CA ALA A 23 0.83 -30.22 -4.29
C ALA A 23 -0.47 -30.70 -3.65
N THR A 24 -1.04 -29.90 -2.76
CA THR A 24 -2.17 -30.29 -1.91
C THR A 24 -3.27 -29.23 -1.97
N ILE A 25 -4.52 -29.67 -2.13
CA ILE A 25 -5.71 -28.83 -2.04
C ILE A 25 -6.58 -29.40 -0.93
N LEU A 26 -6.88 -28.59 0.07
CA LEU A 26 -7.85 -28.91 1.12
C LEU A 26 -9.17 -28.22 0.77
N THR A 27 -10.25 -28.99 0.64
CA THR A 27 -11.60 -28.45 0.36
C THR A 27 -12.51 -28.66 1.56
N GLN A 28 -12.83 -27.58 2.28
CA GLN A 28 -13.62 -27.61 3.52
C GLN A 28 -14.48 -26.34 3.65
N PRO A 29 -15.51 -26.28 4.53
CA PRO A 29 -16.20 -25.02 4.80
C PRO A 29 -15.23 -23.95 5.38
N PRO A 30 -15.51 -22.64 5.22
CA PRO A 30 -14.62 -21.56 5.68
C PRO A 30 -14.17 -21.68 7.14
N SER A 31 -15.10 -21.99 8.06
CA SER A 31 -14.78 -22.13 9.49
C SER A 31 -13.75 -23.20 9.81
N ALA A 32 -13.58 -24.20 8.94
CA ALA A 32 -12.59 -25.24 9.13
C ALA A 32 -11.15 -24.75 8.85
N PHE A 33 -10.99 -23.60 8.18
CA PHE A 33 -9.71 -22.94 7.96
C PHE A 33 -9.42 -21.83 8.96
N ASN A 34 -10.23 -21.70 10.01
CA ASN A 34 -9.92 -20.81 11.12
C ASN A 34 -8.56 -21.18 11.73
N LYS A 35 -7.90 -20.18 12.33
CA LYS A 35 -6.65 -20.38 13.05
C LYS A 35 -6.71 -19.63 14.36
N ASN A 36 -6.80 -20.38 15.45
CA ASN A 36 -6.94 -19.83 16.80
C ASN A 36 -5.56 -19.52 17.37
N GLN A 37 -5.52 -18.55 18.27
CA GLN A 37 -4.31 -18.32 19.04
C GLN A 37 -4.05 -19.47 20.02
N PRO A 38 -2.77 -19.77 20.31
CA PRO A 38 -1.56 -19.12 19.82
C PRO A 38 -0.98 -19.75 18.54
N TYR A 39 -1.74 -20.61 17.87
CA TYR A 39 -1.21 -21.60 16.96
C TYR A 39 -0.91 -21.05 15.57
N GLY A 40 0.27 -21.35 15.04
CA GLY A 40 0.75 -20.89 13.74
C GLY A 40 0.67 -21.93 12.64
N PHE A 41 1.13 -21.52 11.46
CA PHE A 41 1.30 -22.35 10.28
C PHE A 41 2.67 -22.08 9.67
N THR A 42 3.40 -23.15 9.32
CA THR A 42 4.68 -23.04 8.62
C THR A 42 4.65 -23.86 7.33
N MET A 43 5.03 -23.24 6.21
CA MET A 43 5.12 -23.88 4.91
C MET A 43 6.58 -23.98 4.45
N LYS A 44 6.98 -25.21 4.09
CA LYS A 44 8.30 -25.56 3.58
C LYS A 44 8.18 -26.14 2.17
N GLY A 45 8.10 -25.27 1.17
CA GLY A 45 8.09 -25.67 -0.24
C GLY A 45 6.76 -26.27 -0.70
N GLY A 46 6.73 -26.72 -1.96
CA GLY A 46 5.53 -27.28 -2.59
C GLY A 46 4.41 -26.25 -2.83
N SER A 47 3.17 -26.73 -2.89
CA SER A 47 1.99 -25.88 -3.08
C SER A 47 0.83 -26.35 -2.22
N LEU A 48 0.33 -25.49 -1.34
CA LEU A 48 -0.84 -25.74 -0.51
C LEU A 48 -1.94 -24.72 -0.84
N THR A 49 -3.13 -25.23 -1.18
CA THR A 49 -4.33 -24.41 -1.37
C THR A 49 -5.39 -24.78 -0.34
N LEU A 50 -5.83 -23.81 0.46
CA LEU A 50 -7.03 -23.88 1.29
C LEU A 50 -8.21 -23.37 0.46
N GLN A 51 -9.01 -24.28 -0.06
CA GLN A 51 -10.15 -23.99 -0.93
C GLN A 51 -11.44 -24.08 -0.12
N THR A 52 -12.16 -22.98 0.04
CA THR A 52 -13.47 -23.06 0.70
C THR A 52 -14.48 -23.71 -0.22
N ALA A 53 -15.28 -24.61 0.33
CA ALA A 53 -16.46 -25.13 -0.36
C ALA A 53 -17.49 -23.99 -0.55
N PRO A 54 -18.27 -23.97 -1.64
CA PRO A 54 -19.35 -23.01 -1.81
C PRO A 54 -20.41 -23.23 -0.72
N VAL A 55 -20.67 -22.23 0.10
CA VAL A 55 -21.77 -22.21 1.07
C VAL A 55 -22.43 -20.84 1.04
N GLY A 56 -23.68 -20.76 1.49
CA GLY A 56 -24.49 -19.53 1.48
C GLY A 56 -23.87 -18.37 2.29
N GLU A 57 -24.57 -17.24 2.27
CA GLU A 57 -24.21 -15.98 2.95
C GLU A 57 -23.82 -16.21 4.43
N ASP A 58 -22.90 -15.39 4.97
CA ASP A 58 -22.33 -15.44 6.33
C ASP A 58 -21.30 -16.54 6.66
N THR A 59 -20.49 -16.98 5.69
CA THR A 59 -19.34 -17.88 5.96
C THR A 59 -17.99 -17.19 5.75
N GLY A 60 -17.34 -16.82 6.85
CA GLY A 60 -16.00 -16.24 6.87
C GLY A 60 -14.97 -17.16 7.51
N THR A 61 -13.70 -16.97 7.15
CA THR A 61 -12.57 -17.52 7.89
C THR A 61 -11.99 -16.43 8.77
N SER A 62 -11.65 -16.77 10.01
CA SER A 62 -11.01 -15.87 10.95
C SER A 62 -9.68 -16.42 11.43
N TRP A 63 -8.64 -15.60 11.36
CA TRP A 63 -7.31 -15.89 11.89
C TRP A 63 -7.04 -14.98 13.09
N ALA A 64 -6.76 -15.60 14.23
CA ALA A 64 -6.72 -14.99 15.56
C ALA A 64 -8.03 -14.32 16.02
N PRO A 65 -9.21 -14.97 15.89
CA PRO A 65 -10.50 -14.38 16.29
C PRO A 65 -10.61 -14.07 17.79
N GLU A 66 -9.89 -14.81 18.65
CA GLU A 66 -10.01 -14.72 20.11
C GLU A 66 -8.80 -14.03 20.75
N ALA A 67 -8.20 -13.06 20.06
CA ALA A 67 -7.06 -12.35 20.64
C ALA A 67 -7.41 -11.66 21.97
N SER A 68 -6.50 -11.82 22.94
CA SER A 68 -6.64 -11.26 24.28
C SER A 68 -5.30 -10.74 24.80
N ILE A 69 -5.34 -9.95 25.87
CA ILE A 69 -4.12 -9.40 26.49
C ILE A 69 -3.26 -10.55 27.01
N GLY A 70 -2.02 -10.65 26.53
CA GLY A 70 -1.07 -11.70 26.93
C GLY A 70 -1.07 -12.94 26.04
N SER A 71 -1.98 -13.06 25.07
CA SER A 71 -1.93 -14.12 24.06
C SER A 71 -0.71 -13.97 23.14
N LYS A 72 -0.21 -15.08 22.59
CA LYS A 72 0.80 -15.04 21.52
C LYS A 72 0.12 -14.84 20.16
N ALA A 73 0.81 -14.13 19.27
CA ALA A 73 0.36 -13.91 17.91
C ALA A 73 0.32 -15.22 17.10
N VAL A 74 -0.70 -15.40 16.27
CA VAL A 74 -0.71 -16.45 15.23
C VAL A 74 0.34 -16.07 14.19
N THR A 75 1.22 -16.99 13.84
CA THR A 75 2.28 -16.73 12.85
C THR A 75 2.11 -17.64 11.64
N PHE A 76 2.08 -17.05 10.45
CA PHE A 76 2.13 -17.71 9.16
C PHE A 76 3.53 -17.53 8.56
N ASN A 77 4.34 -18.58 8.60
CA ASN A 77 5.68 -18.58 8.01
C ASN A 77 5.64 -19.30 6.66
N ILE A 78 5.76 -18.55 5.56
CA ILE A 78 5.86 -19.10 4.21
C ILE A 78 7.31 -19.07 3.79
N GLU A 79 8.09 -20.06 4.21
CA GLU A 79 9.56 -20.11 4.02
C GLU A 79 9.91 -20.32 2.54
N SER A 80 9.11 -21.11 1.81
CA SER A 80 9.23 -21.32 0.36
C SER A 80 7.97 -21.98 -0.20
N GLY A 81 7.84 -22.04 -1.53
CA GLY A 81 6.68 -22.62 -2.21
C GLY A 81 5.53 -21.63 -2.41
N THR A 82 4.31 -22.15 -2.53
CA THR A 82 3.10 -21.34 -2.79
C THR A 82 1.94 -21.72 -1.87
N PHE A 83 1.60 -20.83 -0.95
CA PHE A 83 0.40 -20.89 -0.13
C PHE A 83 -0.73 -20.09 -0.78
N VAL A 84 -1.91 -20.69 -0.91
CA VAL A 84 -3.10 -20.03 -1.42
C VAL A 84 -4.26 -20.24 -0.45
N TYR A 85 -4.89 -19.16 -0.02
CA TYR A 85 -6.22 -19.18 0.57
C TYR A 85 -7.23 -18.70 -0.47
N ASN A 86 -8.29 -19.48 -0.71
CA ASN A 86 -9.31 -19.15 -1.71
C ASN A 86 -10.73 -19.29 -1.15
N CYS A 87 -11.39 -18.17 -0.93
CA CYS A 87 -12.75 -18.05 -0.44
C CYS A 87 -13.60 -17.10 -1.31
N ALA A 88 -13.88 -17.53 -2.54
CA ALA A 88 -14.51 -16.68 -3.56
C ALA A 88 -15.87 -16.07 -3.16
N GLY A 89 -16.61 -16.66 -2.21
CA GLY A 89 -17.92 -16.17 -1.74
C GLY A 89 -17.95 -15.66 -0.30
N GLY A 90 -16.81 -15.60 0.39
CA GLY A 90 -16.76 -15.29 1.82
C GLY A 90 -15.64 -14.31 2.17
N SER A 91 -15.57 -13.95 3.46
CA SER A 91 -14.57 -13.03 3.97
C SER A 91 -13.42 -13.74 4.68
N LEU A 92 -12.26 -13.08 4.71
CA LEU A 92 -11.13 -13.43 5.57
C LEU A 92 -10.88 -12.28 6.53
N SER A 93 -11.12 -12.53 7.82
CA SER A 93 -10.79 -11.60 8.91
C SER A 93 -9.44 -11.98 9.51
N ILE A 94 -8.50 -11.05 9.50
CA ILE A 94 -7.11 -11.26 9.95
C ILE A 94 -6.87 -10.39 11.19
N GLY A 95 -6.69 -11.06 12.32
CA GLY A 95 -6.54 -10.44 13.63
C GLY A 95 -7.88 -10.15 14.30
N ASN A 96 -7.77 -9.58 15.49
CA ASN A 96 -8.90 -9.13 16.32
C ASN A 96 -8.52 -7.80 16.99
N ASP A 97 -9.50 -6.94 17.27
CA ASP A 97 -9.36 -5.60 17.84
C ASP A 97 -9.12 -5.59 19.36
N LEU A 98 -9.26 -6.74 20.03
CA LEU A 98 -8.97 -6.95 21.45
C LEU A 98 -7.59 -7.62 21.65
N GLY A 99 -6.75 -7.09 22.53
CA GLY A 99 -5.52 -7.77 23.00
C GLY A 99 -4.18 -7.27 22.46
N LEU A 100 -3.20 -8.18 22.32
CA LEU A 100 -1.84 -7.90 21.82
C LEU A 100 -1.89 -7.37 20.37
N VAL A 101 -0.99 -6.43 20.05
CA VAL A 101 -0.85 -5.88 18.69
C VAL A 101 0.64 -5.90 18.28
N PRO A 102 1.02 -6.51 17.14
CA PRO A 102 0.19 -7.31 16.24
C PRO A 102 -0.18 -8.67 16.86
N ASN A 103 -1.31 -9.24 16.46
CA ASN A 103 -1.78 -10.57 16.87
C ASN A 103 -1.85 -11.60 15.74
N VAL A 104 -1.59 -11.17 14.49
CA VAL A 104 -1.26 -12.04 13.37
C VAL A 104 0.02 -11.52 12.70
N ASN A 105 0.97 -12.43 12.46
CA ASN A 105 2.23 -12.13 11.77
C ASN A 105 2.36 -13.02 10.54
N PHE A 106 2.63 -12.44 9.38
CA PHE A 106 3.10 -13.15 8.20
C PHE A 106 4.59 -12.91 8.02
N ARG A 107 5.34 -13.98 7.79
CA ARG A 107 6.74 -13.92 7.34
C ARG A 107 6.84 -14.67 6.02
N VAL A 108 7.13 -13.96 4.94
CA VAL A 108 6.97 -14.48 3.58
C VAL A 108 8.27 -14.36 2.81
N THR A 109 8.87 -15.52 2.53
CA THR A 109 10.00 -15.71 1.59
C THR A 109 9.53 -16.47 0.33
N GLY A 110 8.46 -17.26 0.44
CA GLY A 110 7.79 -17.90 -0.70
C GLY A 110 6.69 -17.02 -1.32
N ASN A 111 5.63 -17.66 -1.82
CA ASN A 111 4.46 -16.99 -2.39
C ASN A 111 3.24 -17.20 -1.49
N CYS A 112 2.54 -16.13 -1.14
CA CYS A 112 1.32 -16.15 -0.35
C CYS A 112 0.22 -15.41 -1.13
N SER A 113 -0.86 -16.12 -1.50
CA SER A 113 -2.02 -15.53 -2.15
C SER A 113 -3.25 -15.66 -1.28
N LEU A 114 -3.87 -14.53 -0.94
CA LEU A 114 -5.13 -14.47 -0.22
C LEU A 114 -6.21 -13.99 -1.19
N ASN A 115 -7.17 -14.84 -1.50
CA ASN A 115 -8.27 -14.54 -2.41
C ASN A 115 -9.58 -14.74 -1.66
N ALA A 116 -10.35 -13.67 -1.48
CA ALA A 116 -11.64 -13.72 -0.78
C ALA A 116 -12.58 -12.64 -1.33
N LEU A 117 -13.88 -12.72 -1.06
CA LEU A 117 -14.80 -11.62 -1.36
C LEU A 117 -14.36 -10.34 -0.61
N GLY A 118 -14.03 -10.48 0.67
CA GLY A 118 -13.48 -9.42 1.50
C GLY A 118 -12.27 -9.89 2.30
N ILE A 119 -11.19 -9.12 2.32
CA ILE A 119 -10.01 -9.35 3.18
C ILE A 119 -9.87 -8.18 4.13
N LEU A 120 -9.97 -8.47 5.43
CA LEU A 120 -10.06 -7.47 6.49
C LEU A 120 -8.90 -7.64 7.48
N GLY A 121 -7.92 -6.74 7.43
CA GLY A 121 -6.94 -6.61 8.50
C GLY A 121 -7.58 -5.85 9.67
N GLN A 122 -7.71 -6.45 10.83
CA GLN A 122 -8.28 -5.74 11.98
C GLN A 122 -7.32 -4.66 12.50
N LYS A 123 -7.86 -3.61 13.09
CA LYS A 123 -7.10 -2.62 13.86
C LYS A 123 -7.53 -2.68 15.32
N SER A 124 -6.62 -2.40 16.24
CA SER A 124 -6.96 -2.29 17.65
C SER A 124 -7.81 -1.03 17.87
N LEU A 125 -8.95 -1.18 18.54
CA LEU A 125 -9.79 -0.06 18.94
C LEU A 125 -9.12 0.83 20.02
N ILE A 126 -8.18 0.25 20.78
CA ILE A 126 -7.54 0.94 21.91
C ILE A 126 -6.32 1.74 21.45
N PHE A 127 -5.51 1.14 20.59
CA PHE A 127 -4.22 1.69 20.19
C PHE A 127 -4.21 2.29 18.79
N GLU A 128 -5.31 2.15 18.03
CA GLU A 128 -5.40 2.54 16.62
C GLU A 128 -4.21 2.03 15.78
N THR A 129 -3.79 0.80 16.06
CA THR A 129 -2.65 0.15 15.39
C THR A 129 -3.11 -1.11 14.67
N PRO A 130 -2.50 -1.46 13.52
CA PRO A 130 -2.79 -2.69 12.80
C PRO A 130 -2.56 -3.94 13.64
N CYS A 131 -3.53 -4.84 13.67
CA CYS A 131 -3.40 -6.14 14.31
C CYS A 131 -2.64 -7.16 13.45
N THR A 132 -2.44 -6.84 12.17
CA THR A 132 -1.74 -7.68 11.20
C THR A 132 -0.39 -7.08 10.82
N GLN A 133 0.68 -7.84 11.06
CA GLN A 133 2.01 -7.58 10.53
C GLN A 133 2.30 -8.48 9.33
N ILE A 134 2.87 -7.94 8.26
CA ILE A 134 3.32 -8.69 7.09
C ILE A 134 4.75 -8.29 6.78
N ASP A 135 5.67 -9.23 6.96
CA ASP A 135 7.09 -9.08 6.65
C ASP A 135 7.43 -9.92 5.42
N ILE A 136 7.89 -9.26 4.35
CA ILE A 136 8.23 -9.88 3.07
C ILE A 136 9.74 -9.73 2.85
N HIS A 137 10.42 -10.86 2.65
CA HIS A 137 11.88 -10.97 2.56
C HIS A 137 12.31 -11.79 1.35
N ASP A 138 13.58 -11.71 0.93
CA ASP A 138 14.23 -12.69 0.06
C ASP A 138 13.47 -13.01 -1.26
N SER A 139 12.87 -12.00 -1.91
CA SER A 139 12.00 -12.13 -3.10
C SER A 139 10.63 -12.77 -2.88
N GLY A 140 10.17 -12.85 -1.63
CA GLY A 140 8.83 -13.28 -1.28
C GLY A 140 7.75 -12.44 -1.95
N ASN A 141 6.61 -13.05 -2.24
CA ASN A 141 5.49 -12.40 -2.93
C ASN A 141 4.21 -12.58 -2.13
N VAL A 142 3.54 -11.46 -1.84
CA VAL A 142 2.21 -11.46 -1.23
C VAL A 142 1.21 -10.89 -2.21
N SER A 143 0.15 -11.61 -2.52
CA SER A 143 -0.98 -11.11 -3.29
C SER A 143 -2.28 -11.20 -2.51
N MET A 144 -3.05 -10.11 -2.51
CA MET A 144 -4.40 -10.07 -1.98
C MET A 144 -5.36 -9.71 -3.10
N SER A 145 -6.45 -10.46 -3.25
CA SER A 145 -7.49 -10.13 -4.20
C SER A 145 -8.91 -10.38 -3.69
N GLY A 146 -9.83 -9.52 -4.09
CA GLY A 146 -11.24 -9.58 -3.68
C GLY A 146 -12.10 -8.44 -4.21
N GLU A 147 -13.34 -8.33 -3.75
CA GLU A 147 -14.13 -7.12 -3.97
C GLU A 147 -13.66 -6.01 -3.02
N PHE A 148 -13.34 -6.36 -1.77
CA PHE A 148 -12.82 -5.43 -0.78
C PHE A 148 -11.53 -5.93 -0.14
N VAL A 149 -10.51 -5.08 -0.07
CA VAL A 149 -9.34 -5.29 0.81
C VAL A 149 -9.15 -4.06 1.68
N GLY A 150 -9.23 -4.21 3.00
CA GLY A 150 -9.21 -3.07 3.88
C GLY A 150 -8.94 -3.36 5.34
N GLY A 151 -9.08 -2.32 6.15
CA GLY A 151 -8.71 -2.31 7.55
C GLY A 151 -7.26 -1.88 7.78
N GLY A 152 -6.62 -2.40 8.82
CA GLY A 152 -5.26 -2.05 9.24
C GLY A 152 -4.23 -3.12 8.93
N PHE A 153 -3.21 -2.76 8.14
CA PHE A 153 -2.02 -3.59 7.91
C PHE A 153 -0.75 -2.81 8.26
N ASN A 154 0.20 -3.49 8.92
CA ASN A 154 1.59 -3.04 9.00
C ASN A 154 2.44 -3.94 8.11
N VAL A 155 3.00 -3.40 7.04
CA VAL A 155 3.69 -4.14 5.99
C VAL A 155 5.12 -3.65 5.88
N ASN A 156 6.08 -4.57 5.96
CA ASN A 156 7.48 -4.33 5.65
C ASN A 156 7.89 -5.14 4.42
N ILE A 157 8.38 -4.47 3.39
CA ILE A 157 8.85 -5.10 2.14
C ILE A 157 10.35 -4.85 2.00
N GLY A 158 11.14 -5.89 2.28
CA GLY A 158 12.60 -5.91 2.17
C GLY A 158 13.09 -6.56 0.87
N ASP A 159 14.39 -6.41 0.61
CA ASP A 159 15.13 -7.06 -0.48
C ASP A 159 14.54 -6.79 -1.88
N THR A 160 14.11 -7.83 -2.59
CA THR A 160 13.38 -7.75 -3.88
C THR A 160 11.94 -8.27 -3.74
N GLY A 161 11.41 -8.30 -2.51
CA GLY A 161 10.06 -8.76 -2.22
C GLY A 161 8.99 -7.90 -2.90
N THR A 162 7.80 -8.47 -3.09
CA THR A 162 6.67 -7.77 -3.70
C THR A 162 5.36 -7.98 -2.95
N MET A 163 4.52 -6.95 -2.97
CA MET A 163 3.14 -7.03 -2.57
C MET A 163 2.23 -6.51 -3.68
N ARG A 164 1.15 -7.24 -3.98
CA ARG A 164 0.10 -6.82 -4.89
C ARG A 164 -1.26 -6.89 -4.22
N ILE A 165 -2.03 -5.82 -4.29
CA ILE A 165 -3.41 -5.79 -3.83
C ILE A 165 -4.30 -5.40 -5.01
N ASN A 166 -5.18 -6.30 -5.42
CA ASN A 166 -6.14 -6.08 -6.51
C ASN A 166 -7.55 -6.21 -5.95
N ALA A 167 -8.30 -5.11 -5.85
CA ALA A 167 -9.67 -5.17 -5.36
C ALA A 167 -10.64 -4.35 -6.22
N ASP A 168 -11.93 -4.44 -5.99
CA ASP A 168 -12.85 -3.41 -6.51
C ASP A 168 -12.77 -2.14 -5.65
N ARG A 169 -12.55 -2.31 -4.34
CA ARG A 169 -12.39 -1.24 -3.35
C ARG A 169 -11.26 -1.53 -2.37
N LEU A 170 -10.47 -0.51 -2.05
CA LEU A 170 -9.42 -0.54 -1.04
C LEU A 170 -9.70 0.49 0.05
N GLY A 171 -9.85 0.04 1.29
CA GLY A 171 -10.10 0.92 2.44
C GLY A 171 -9.06 0.70 3.53
N GLN A 172 -7.93 1.39 3.46
CA GLN A 172 -6.84 1.25 4.42
C GLN A 172 -7.02 2.26 5.57
N THR A 173 -7.05 1.76 6.79
CA THR A 173 -7.22 2.56 8.01
C THR A 173 -6.09 2.25 8.98
N ALA A 174 -5.46 3.27 9.55
CA ALA A 174 -4.35 3.12 10.50
C ALA A 174 -3.20 2.26 9.96
N SER A 175 -3.00 2.21 8.64
CA SER A 175 -2.06 1.28 8.01
C SER A 175 -0.66 1.87 7.89
N LYS A 176 0.35 1.00 7.83
CA LYS A 176 1.73 1.39 7.61
C LYS A 176 2.37 0.50 6.57
N TYR A 177 2.98 1.10 5.56
CA TYR A 177 3.72 0.42 4.51
C TYR A 177 5.17 0.93 4.50
N MET A 178 6.13 0.09 4.86
CA MET A 178 7.55 0.41 4.76
C MET A 178 8.20 -0.42 3.65
N LEU A 179 8.74 0.28 2.66
CA LEU A 179 9.37 -0.33 1.50
C LEU A 179 10.84 0.08 1.47
N VAL A 180 11.71 -0.82 1.92
CA VAL A 180 13.16 -0.61 1.97
C VAL A 180 13.81 -1.74 1.19
N SER A 181 13.65 -1.65 -0.13
CA SER A 181 13.95 -2.73 -1.06
C SER A 181 14.46 -2.19 -2.39
N GLY A 182 15.08 -3.05 -3.17
CA GLY A 182 15.22 -2.85 -4.60
C GLY A 182 13.91 -3.15 -5.32
N ALA A 183 13.67 -2.49 -6.45
CA ALA A 183 12.60 -2.91 -7.35
C ALA A 183 12.79 -4.39 -7.75
N PRO A 184 11.73 -5.19 -7.83
CA PRO A 184 11.83 -6.51 -8.43
C PRO A 184 12.30 -6.36 -9.89
N VAL A 185 12.95 -7.41 -10.41
CA VAL A 185 13.44 -7.44 -11.81
C VAL A 185 12.33 -7.08 -12.79
N THR A 186 11.10 -7.48 -12.49
CA THR A 186 9.91 -7.18 -13.28
C THR A 186 8.83 -6.52 -12.42
N GLY A 187 8.80 -5.19 -12.38
CA GLY A 187 7.63 -4.43 -11.92
C GLY A 187 7.84 -3.61 -10.65
N HIS A 188 6.90 -3.76 -9.71
CA HIS A 188 6.75 -2.91 -8.52
C HIS A 188 6.94 -3.73 -7.25
N THR A 189 7.57 -3.13 -6.25
CA THR A 189 7.66 -3.61 -4.87
C THR A 189 6.27 -3.62 -4.23
N LEU A 190 5.45 -2.58 -4.49
CA LEU A 190 4.06 -2.51 -4.05
C LEU A 190 3.18 -2.05 -5.21
N LEU A 191 2.17 -2.84 -5.53
CA LEU A 191 1.14 -2.48 -6.50
C LEU A 191 -0.23 -2.59 -5.85
N MET A 192 -0.95 -1.48 -5.76
CA MET A 192 -2.35 -1.46 -5.39
C MET A 192 -3.19 -1.01 -6.58
N THR A 193 -4.12 -1.84 -7.01
CA THR A 193 -4.97 -1.55 -8.16
C THR A 193 -6.42 -1.79 -7.82
N THR A 194 -7.28 -0.85 -8.20
CA THR A 194 -8.73 -1.07 -8.18
C THR A 194 -9.26 -1.38 -9.57
N LEU A 195 -10.14 -2.37 -9.69
CA LEU A 195 -10.69 -2.81 -10.98
C LEU A 195 -11.90 -1.99 -11.46
N GLY A 196 -12.32 -0.99 -10.69
CA GLY A 196 -13.28 0.03 -11.15
C GLY A 196 -14.67 -0.51 -11.49
N ARG A 197 -15.10 -1.65 -10.92
CA ARG A 197 -16.50 -2.05 -11.02
C ARG A 197 -17.35 -0.93 -10.40
N ALA A 198 -18.21 -0.34 -11.21
CA ALA A 198 -19.05 0.79 -10.82
C ALA A 198 -20.00 0.36 -9.69
N PHE A 199 -19.57 0.52 -8.45
CA PHE A 199 -20.49 0.52 -7.32
C PHE A 199 -21.23 1.86 -7.32
N PRO A 200 -22.56 1.88 -7.14
CA PRO A 200 -23.36 3.10 -7.15
C PRO A 200 -23.11 4.03 -5.94
N THR A 201 -22.06 3.78 -5.16
CA THR A 201 -21.71 4.55 -3.97
C THR A 201 -20.73 5.68 -4.28
N PRO A 202 -20.87 6.84 -3.63
CA PRO A 202 -19.95 7.98 -3.77
C PRO A 202 -18.55 7.73 -3.17
N ASP A 203 -18.32 6.57 -2.56
CA ASP A 203 -17.07 6.27 -1.87
C ASP A 203 -15.90 6.16 -2.86
N PRO A 204 -14.71 6.66 -2.49
CA PRO A 204 -13.51 6.52 -3.30
C PRO A 204 -13.13 5.03 -3.43
N ALA A 205 -12.61 4.66 -4.61
CA ALA A 205 -12.18 3.29 -4.88
C ALA A 205 -10.93 2.92 -4.07
N ILE A 206 -10.00 3.86 -3.85
CA ILE A 206 -8.95 3.76 -2.82
C ILE A 206 -9.19 4.84 -1.75
N SER A 207 -9.33 4.42 -0.49
CA SER A 207 -9.36 5.31 0.66
C SER A 207 -8.22 4.96 1.61
N PHE A 208 -7.41 5.96 1.97
CA PHE A 208 -6.42 5.89 3.02
C PHE A 208 -6.84 6.84 4.15
N SER A 209 -7.02 6.29 5.35
CA SER A 209 -7.23 7.06 6.57
C SER A 209 -6.14 6.70 7.58
N HIS A 210 -5.46 7.69 8.14
CA HIS A 210 -4.36 7.49 9.09
C HIS A 210 -3.29 6.52 8.57
N THR A 211 -3.00 6.56 7.27
CA THR A 211 -2.11 5.61 6.61
C THR A 211 -0.78 6.26 6.27
N THR A 212 0.32 5.60 6.63
CA THR A 212 1.67 6.06 6.30
C THR A 212 2.35 5.10 5.35
N MET A 213 2.90 5.64 4.26
CA MET A 213 3.73 4.90 3.31
C MET A 213 5.12 5.51 3.25
N VAL A 214 6.16 4.68 3.42
CA VAL A 214 7.56 5.10 3.38
C VAL A 214 8.29 4.26 2.34
N CYS A 215 8.63 4.88 1.22
CA CYS A 215 9.36 4.29 0.11
C CYS A 215 10.81 4.77 0.13
N LYS A 216 11.77 3.84 0.22
CA LYS A 216 13.21 4.14 0.24
C LYS A 216 13.99 3.30 -0.77
N SER A 217 15.29 3.51 -0.82
CA SER A 217 16.24 2.80 -1.68
C SER A 217 15.82 2.83 -3.15
N SER A 218 15.67 1.70 -3.82
CA SER A 218 15.23 1.66 -5.22
C SER A 218 13.83 1.07 -5.36
N SER A 219 13.02 1.16 -4.29
CA SER A 219 11.67 0.63 -4.24
C SER A 219 10.76 1.31 -5.27
N ARG A 220 9.82 0.54 -5.80
CA ARG A 220 8.82 1.04 -6.77
C ARG A 220 7.42 0.76 -6.26
N THR A 221 6.65 1.82 -6.08
CA THR A 221 5.25 1.73 -5.66
C THR A 221 4.34 2.30 -6.72
N ARG A 222 3.23 1.62 -7.00
CA ARG A 222 2.16 2.14 -7.85
C ARG A 222 0.80 1.95 -7.20
N LEU A 223 0.04 3.04 -7.15
CA LEU A 223 -1.36 3.08 -6.75
C LEU A 223 -2.18 3.44 -7.99
N GLU A 224 -3.10 2.59 -8.40
CA GLU A 224 -3.88 2.77 -9.64
C GLU A 224 -5.36 2.58 -9.37
N THR A 225 -6.13 3.65 -9.59
CA THR A 225 -7.56 3.72 -9.24
C THR A 225 -8.30 4.71 -10.12
N THR A 226 -9.63 4.70 -10.09
CA THR A 226 -10.44 5.79 -10.65
C THR A 226 -10.49 6.97 -9.69
N SER A 227 -10.72 6.72 -8.39
CA SER A 227 -10.80 7.75 -7.35
C SER A 227 -9.97 7.38 -6.12
N MET A 228 -9.33 8.40 -5.53
CA MET A 228 -8.51 8.26 -4.33
C MET A 228 -8.93 9.27 -3.26
N SER A 229 -8.91 8.86 -1.99
CA SER A 229 -9.03 9.77 -0.85
C SER A 229 -7.89 9.55 0.13
N LEU A 230 -7.31 10.65 0.60
CA LEU A 230 -6.27 10.68 1.64
C LEU A 230 -6.77 11.50 2.83
N GLU A 231 -6.91 10.84 3.97
CA GLU A 231 -7.27 11.42 5.26
C GLU A 231 -6.17 11.13 6.28
N VAL A 232 -5.55 12.17 6.85
CA VAL A 232 -4.43 12.07 7.81
C VAL A 232 -3.36 11.08 7.32
N SER A 233 -3.09 11.07 6.02
CA SER A 233 -2.32 10.03 5.35
C SER A 233 -1.10 10.61 4.63
N ASN A 234 0.05 9.98 4.83
CA ASN A 234 1.32 10.53 4.43
C ASN A 234 2.12 9.56 3.57
N ILE A 235 2.64 10.05 2.45
CA ILE A 235 3.45 9.28 1.51
C ILE A 235 4.84 9.92 1.43
N TYR A 236 5.85 9.17 1.87
CA TYR A 236 7.25 9.59 1.88
C TYR A 236 8.02 8.80 0.82
N ALA A 237 8.78 9.48 -0.02
CA ALA A 237 9.73 8.84 -0.94
C ALA A 237 11.13 9.44 -0.74
N GLY A 238 12.12 8.59 -0.58
CA GLY A 238 13.52 8.98 -0.37
C GLY A 238 14.51 8.12 -1.15
N GLU A 239 15.77 8.52 -1.10
CA GLU A 239 16.88 7.90 -1.82
C GLU A 239 16.59 7.87 -3.33
N ASN A 240 16.37 6.71 -3.93
CA ASN A 240 16.07 6.56 -5.37
C ASN A 240 14.67 5.97 -5.60
N ALA A 241 13.80 6.03 -4.60
CA ALA A 241 12.48 5.43 -4.66
C ALA A 241 11.60 6.10 -5.72
N THR A 242 10.71 5.31 -6.32
CA THR A 242 9.70 5.83 -7.27
C THR A 242 8.31 5.50 -6.75
N VAL A 243 7.46 6.52 -6.67
CA VAL A 243 6.04 6.39 -6.35
C VAL A 243 5.21 6.89 -7.53
N GLU A 244 4.29 6.07 -8.00
CA GLU A 244 3.33 6.41 -9.05
C GLU A 244 1.91 6.35 -8.49
N ILE A 245 1.12 7.38 -8.72
CA ILE A 245 -0.29 7.42 -8.38
C ILE A 245 -1.06 7.74 -9.65
N ALA A 246 -1.82 6.77 -10.17
CA ALA A 246 -2.69 6.92 -11.31
C ALA A 246 -4.14 7.00 -10.83
N CYS A 247 -4.78 8.16 -10.99
CA CYS A 247 -6.18 8.36 -10.63
C CYS A 247 -6.88 9.46 -11.44
N ASP A 248 -8.20 9.34 -11.62
CA ASP A 248 -9.02 10.37 -12.28
C ASP A 248 -9.30 11.53 -11.32
N THR A 249 -9.60 11.19 -10.07
CA THR A 249 -9.90 12.15 -9.01
C THR A 249 -9.20 11.79 -7.71
N MET A 250 -8.83 12.82 -6.95
CA MET A 250 -8.19 12.71 -5.66
C MET A 250 -8.77 13.74 -4.70
N THR A 251 -9.19 13.29 -3.52
CA THR A 251 -9.52 14.15 -2.38
C THR A 251 -8.41 14.03 -1.35
N VAL A 252 -7.88 15.16 -0.89
CA VAL A 252 -6.80 15.21 0.09
C VAL A 252 -7.25 16.10 1.24
N ASP A 253 -7.25 15.57 2.45
CA ASP A 253 -7.57 16.33 3.64
C ASP A 253 -6.43 17.26 4.09
N ASN A 254 -6.73 18.18 5.00
CA ASN A 254 -5.78 19.17 5.51
C ASN A 254 -4.63 18.59 6.37
N SER A 255 -4.48 17.26 6.47
CA SER A 255 -3.43 16.60 7.27
C SER A 255 -2.66 15.53 6.49
N SER A 256 -2.80 15.50 5.17
CA SER A 256 -2.17 14.51 4.28
C SER A 256 -1.08 15.13 3.42
N PHE A 257 0.11 14.52 3.40
CA PHE A 257 1.29 15.08 2.74
C PHE A 257 2.00 14.07 1.84
N PHE A 258 2.57 14.61 0.75
CA PHE A 258 3.55 13.94 -0.09
C PHE A 258 4.91 14.56 0.15
N THR A 259 5.87 13.76 0.61
CA THR A 259 7.19 14.24 1.00
C THR A 259 8.28 13.54 0.20
N LEU A 260 9.13 14.32 -0.45
CA LEU A 260 10.39 13.84 -1.02
C LEU A 260 11.52 14.14 -0.04
N SER A 261 12.15 13.10 0.49
CA SER A 261 13.35 13.26 1.32
C SER A 261 14.63 13.27 0.48
N GLN A 262 15.79 13.13 1.12
CA GLN A 262 17.09 13.13 0.45
C GLN A 262 17.18 12.15 -0.73
N GLY A 263 18.05 12.44 -1.71
CA GLY A 263 18.30 11.61 -2.88
C GLY A 263 17.63 12.12 -4.15
N SER A 264 17.38 11.21 -5.10
CA SER A 264 16.74 11.47 -6.40
C SER A 264 15.36 10.83 -6.52
N ALA A 265 14.65 10.67 -5.40
CA ALA A 265 13.31 10.08 -5.37
C ALA A 265 12.34 10.83 -6.31
N THR A 266 11.41 10.09 -6.90
CA THR A 266 10.41 10.65 -7.80
C THR A 266 9.02 10.24 -7.37
N ALA A 267 8.12 11.21 -7.23
CA ALA A 267 6.69 10.98 -7.04
C ALA A 267 5.94 11.50 -8.27
N THR A 268 5.25 10.60 -8.98
CA THR A 268 4.52 10.90 -10.21
C THR A 268 3.02 10.73 -9.97
N ILE A 269 2.26 11.80 -10.18
CA ILE A 269 0.79 11.79 -10.15
C ILE A 269 0.29 11.85 -11.59
N ILE A 270 -0.31 10.75 -12.01
CA ILE A 270 -0.84 10.49 -13.34
C ILE A 270 -2.35 10.62 -13.27
N PHE A 271 -2.92 11.37 -14.19
CA PHE A 271 -4.36 11.43 -14.38
C PHE A 271 -4.68 11.14 -15.84
N PRO A 272 -5.58 10.19 -16.15
CA PRO A 272 -5.94 9.89 -17.51
C PRO A 272 -6.64 11.11 -18.10
N GLN A 273 -6.10 11.55 -19.23
CA GLN A 273 -6.61 12.67 -20.00
C GLN A 273 -7.94 12.25 -20.62
N THR A 274 -9.04 12.38 -19.89
CA THR A 274 -10.34 12.50 -20.57
C THR A 274 -10.31 13.84 -21.28
N PRO A 275 -10.63 13.90 -22.59
CA PRO A 275 -10.77 15.17 -23.30
C PRO A 275 -11.86 15.98 -22.62
N ASN A 276 -11.49 16.80 -21.64
CA ASN A 276 -12.46 17.54 -20.87
C ASN A 276 -12.85 18.79 -21.67
N PRO A 277 -14.10 18.92 -22.12
CA PRO A 277 -14.56 20.15 -22.78
C PRO A 277 -14.51 21.36 -21.84
N GLU A 278 -14.39 21.16 -20.53
CA GLU A 278 -14.35 22.23 -19.50
C GLU A 278 -12.93 22.74 -19.17
N GLY A 279 -11.88 22.25 -19.84
CA GLY A 279 -10.52 22.76 -19.72
C GLY A 279 -9.59 22.01 -18.75
N TRP A 280 -8.36 22.52 -18.61
CA TRP A 280 -7.30 21.90 -17.80
C TRP A 280 -7.64 21.90 -16.31
N LYS A 281 -7.78 20.71 -15.72
CA LYS A 281 -8.08 20.52 -14.30
C LYS A 281 -7.02 19.63 -13.62
N LEU A 282 -6.70 19.93 -12.37
CA LEU A 282 -5.92 19.05 -11.50
C LEU A 282 -6.82 17.91 -10.97
N PRO A 283 -6.26 16.72 -10.66
CA PRO A 283 -7.06 15.60 -10.12
C PRO A 283 -7.63 15.89 -8.73
N PHE A 284 -7.13 16.92 -8.04
CA PHE A 284 -7.59 17.40 -6.74
C PHE A 284 -8.01 18.87 -6.81
N ASN A 285 -8.77 19.34 -5.81
CA ASN A 285 -9.07 20.75 -5.63
C ASN A 285 -7.95 21.44 -4.81
N PRO A 286 -7.12 22.32 -5.40
CA PRO A 286 -6.00 22.93 -4.69
C PRO A 286 -6.40 23.73 -3.45
N GLU A 287 -7.57 24.37 -3.47
CA GLU A 287 -8.04 25.24 -2.38
C GLU A 287 -8.50 24.46 -1.14
N GLU A 288 -8.74 23.15 -1.27
CA GLU A 288 -9.14 22.25 -0.19
C GLU A 288 -7.95 21.41 0.34
N CYS A 289 -6.80 21.49 -0.33
CA CYS A 289 -5.61 20.73 0.03
C CYS A 289 -4.79 21.43 1.13
N PRO A 290 -4.00 20.68 1.91
CA PRO A 290 -3.14 21.27 2.92
C PRO A 290 -2.04 22.11 2.28
N LYS A 291 -1.73 23.24 2.93
CA LYS A 291 -0.55 24.02 2.57
C LYS A 291 0.71 23.17 2.72
N GLY A 292 1.61 23.28 1.76
CA GLY A 292 2.84 22.48 1.73
C GLY A 292 2.62 21.00 1.48
N MET A 293 1.46 20.59 0.94
CA MET A 293 1.14 19.21 0.59
C MET A 293 2.28 18.49 -0.15
N PHE A 294 2.97 19.18 -1.06
CA PHE A 294 4.16 18.68 -1.76
C PHE A 294 5.42 19.27 -1.11
N ASN A 295 6.05 18.49 -0.24
CA ASN A 295 7.17 18.95 0.57
C ASN A 295 8.50 18.32 0.13
N PHE A 296 9.53 19.15 0.00
CA PHE A 296 10.90 18.69 -0.20
C PHE A 296 11.71 18.84 1.08
N ILE A 297 12.33 17.76 1.56
CA ILE A 297 13.23 17.82 2.72
C ILE A 297 14.68 17.93 2.24
N THR A 298 15.36 18.97 2.71
CA THR A 298 16.78 19.24 2.41
C THR A 298 17.67 19.13 3.66
N LYS A 299 17.07 19.18 4.85
CA LYS A 299 17.78 19.01 6.14
C LYS A 299 18.37 17.61 6.35
N GLU A 300 17.83 16.61 5.69
CA GLU A 300 18.30 15.22 5.80
C GLU A 300 19.47 14.89 4.86
N GLY A 301 19.71 15.73 3.84
CA GLY A 301 20.72 15.49 2.82
C GLY A 301 20.38 16.18 1.50
N LEU A 302 21.22 15.99 0.49
CA LEU A 302 20.98 16.55 -0.84
C LEU A 302 19.69 15.97 -1.44
N ASN A 303 18.73 16.84 -1.80
CA ASN A 303 17.50 16.47 -2.47
C ASN A 303 17.50 16.98 -3.91
N ILE A 304 17.66 16.06 -4.84
CA ILE A 304 17.54 16.26 -6.29
C ILE A 304 16.32 15.53 -6.85
N GLY A 305 15.37 15.18 -5.97
CA GLY A 305 14.13 14.52 -6.34
C GLY A 305 13.18 15.42 -7.11
N SER A 306 12.09 14.83 -7.60
CA SER A 306 11.08 15.57 -8.35
C SER A 306 9.66 15.09 -8.09
N PHE A 307 8.74 16.05 -7.98
CA PHE A 307 7.31 15.78 -8.17
C PHE A 307 6.99 15.91 -9.66
N ARG A 308 6.22 14.97 -10.19
CA ARG A 308 5.82 14.95 -11.59
C ARG A 308 4.31 14.84 -11.68
N PHE A 309 3.71 15.65 -12.55
CA PHE A 309 2.28 15.64 -12.80
C PHE A 309 2.08 15.49 -14.30
N SER A 310 1.23 14.56 -14.74
CA SER A 310 0.90 14.46 -16.16
C SER A 310 0.36 15.80 -16.68
N ALA A 311 0.71 16.17 -17.90
CA ALA A 311 0.24 17.39 -18.55
C ALA A 311 0.24 17.19 -20.07
N ASP A 312 -0.82 17.62 -20.74
CA ASP A 312 -0.99 17.48 -22.19
C ASP A 312 -0.06 18.41 -23.00
N SER A 313 0.42 19.48 -22.38
CA SER A 313 1.13 20.57 -23.04
C SER A 313 1.95 21.40 -22.04
N ALA A 314 2.91 22.17 -22.57
CA ALA A 314 3.67 23.14 -21.78
C ALA A 314 2.77 24.24 -21.17
N PHE A 315 1.67 24.58 -21.84
CA PHE A 315 0.71 25.56 -21.34
C PHE A 315 -0.03 25.00 -20.12
N ALA A 316 -0.61 23.79 -20.22
CA ALA A 316 -1.29 23.15 -19.09
C ALA A 316 -0.36 22.95 -17.90
N SER A 317 0.88 22.52 -18.15
CA SER A 317 1.92 22.42 -17.13
C SER A 317 2.16 23.75 -16.41
N SER A 318 2.23 24.87 -17.13
CA SER A 318 2.38 26.20 -16.52
C SER A 318 1.14 26.60 -15.71
N TYR A 319 -0.06 26.30 -16.21
CA TYR A 319 -1.32 26.55 -15.50
C TYR A 319 -1.40 25.75 -14.18
N TYR A 320 -1.11 24.45 -14.22
CA TYR A 320 -1.09 23.58 -13.04
C TYR A 320 -0.10 24.06 -11.99
N TYR A 321 1.12 24.41 -12.42
CA TYR A 321 2.13 24.96 -11.54
C TYR A 321 1.67 26.24 -10.85
N GLN A 322 1.10 27.20 -11.59
CA GLN A 322 0.56 28.44 -11.02
C GLN A 322 -0.57 28.19 -10.03
N LYS A 323 -1.46 27.23 -10.33
CA LYS A 323 -2.54 26.84 -9.40
C LYS A 323 -2.00 26.25 -8.10
N MET A 324 -1.03 25.34 -8.19
CA MET A 324 -0.38 24.75 -7.01
C MET A 324 0.35 25.80 -6.17
N GLN A 325 1.03 26.74 -6.84
CA GLN A 325 1.73 27.82 -6.19
C GLN A 325 0.78 28.79 -5.46
N ASN A 326 -0.29 29.23 -6.12
CA ASN A 326 -1.25 30.18 -5.54
C ASN A 326 -2.02 29.59 -4.35
N ALA A 327 -2.20 28.26 -4.34
CA ALA A 327 -2.80 27.52 -3.24
C ALA A 327 -1.77 27.10 -2.16
N ASP A 328 -0.55 27.64 -2.18
CA ASP A 328 0.49 27.38 -1.17
C ASP A 328 0.86 25.89 -1.03
N LEU A 329 0.73 25.07 -2.09
CA LEU A 329 0.87 23.61 -1.97
C LEU A 329 2.31 23.10 -1.94
N ILE A 330 3.30 23.94 -2.25
CA ILE A 330 4.70 23.53 -2.37
C ILE A 330 5.47 24.03 -1.15
N ALA A 331 6.22 23.13 -0.49
CA ALA A 331 7.03 23.45 0.68
C ALA A 331 8.46 22.93 0.58
N ILE A 332 9.36 23.58 1.33
CA ILE A 332 10.74 23.15 1.56
C ILE A 332 10.94 23.06 3.07
N ASP A 333 11.36 21.89 3.56
CA ASP A 333 11.56 21.60 4.99
C ASP A 333 10.34 21.93 5.87
N GLY A 334 9.13 21.77 5.33
CA GLY A 334 7.87 22.08 6.00
C GLY A 334 7.45 23.56 5.96
N GLU A 335 8.26 24.44 5.37
CA GLU A 335 7.92 25.85 5.16
C GLU A 335 7.36 26.05 3.74
N VAL A 336 6.19 26.70 3.64
CA VAL A 336 5.55 27.02 2.35
C VAL A 336 6.46 27.93 1.52
N TRP A 337 6.70 27.53 0.27
CA TRP A 337 7.57 28.28 -0.63
C TRP A 337 6.85 29.46 -1.29
N ALA A 338 7.17 30.67 -0.84
CA ALA A 338 6.59 31.93 -1.32
C ALA A 338 7.49 32.65 -2.36
N ASN A 339 7.98 31.94 -3.37
CA ASN A 339 8.87 32.47 -4.43
C ASN A 339 10.24 33.00 -3.98
N SER A 340 10.63 32.77 -2.72
CA SER A 340 11.94 33.15 -2.18
C SER A 340 12.72 31.90 -1.78
N PRO A 341 14.07 31.91 -1.85
CA PRO A 341 14.86 30.77 -1.42
C PRO A 341 14.64 30.45 0.06
N ILE A 342 14.46 29.16 0.39
CA ILE A 342 14.41 28.63 1.76
C ILE A 342 15.67 27.77 1.94
N ASN A 343 16.49 28.07 2.95
CA ASN A 343 17.76 27.39 3.20
C ASN A 343 18.69 27.31 1.97
N GLY A 344 18.68 28.33 1.12
CA GLY A 344 19.46 28.37 -0.12
C GLY A 344 18.89 27.52 -1.27
N TRP A 345 17.67 26.99 -1.13
CA TRP A 345 16.97 26.22 -2.16
C TRP A 345 15.77 26.99 -2.69
N THR A 346 15.54 26.90 -3.99
CA THR A 346 14.32 27.42 -4.63
C THR A 346 13.67 26.34 -5.47
N VAL A 347 12.37 26.47 -5.69
CA VAL A 347 11.59 25.58 -6.56
C VAL A 347 11.77 26.01 -8.01
N THR A 348 11.87 25.02 -8.89
CA THR A 348 11.88 25.19 -10.34
C THR A 348 10.88 24.24 -10.98
N TYR A 349 10.37 24.62 -12.15
CA TYR A 349 9.52 23.75 -12.93
C TYR A 349 9.94 23.70 -14.41
N VAL A 350 9.68 22.57 -15.05
CA VAL A 350 9.87 22.37 -16.49
C VAL A 350 8.79 21.45 -17.03
N PHE A 351 8.39 21.66 -18.28
CA PHE A 351 7.59 20.69 -19.03
C PHE A 351 8.51 19.71 -19.76
N ASN A 352 8.38 18.42 -19.48
CA ASN A 352 9.21 17.37 -20.06
C ASN A 352 8.38 16.10 -20.29
N ASN A 353 8.38 15.57 -21.52
CA ASN A 353 7.75 14.30 -21.88
C ASN A 353 6.32 14.14 -21.32
N SER A 354 5.45 15.11 -21.59
CA SER A 354 4.05 15.13 -21.12
C SER A 354 3.89 15.22 -19.59
N HIS A 355 4.86 15.79 -18.90
CA HIS A 355 4.80 16.04 -17.47
C HIS A 355 5.22 17.47 -17.13
N LEU A 356 4.49 18.08 -16.20
CA LEU A 356 5.03 19.12 -15.33
C LEU A 356 6.00 18.44 -14.34
N VAL A 357 7.25 18.88 -14.31
CA VAL A 357 8.26 18.41 -13.37
C VAL A 357 8.63 19.56 -12.45
N ILE A 358 8.41 19.39 -11.14
CA ILE A 358 8.77 20.34 -10.08
C ILE A 358 9.96 19.76 -9.31
N SER A 359 11.02 20.55 -9.15
CA SER A 359 12.27 20.12 -8.49
C SER A 359 12.98 21.28 -7.81
N LEU A 360 13.95 20.97 -6.95
CA LEU A 360 14.76 21.97 -6.27
C LEU A 360 15.99 22.40 -7.08
N ARG A 361 16.38 23.66 -6.91
CA ARG A 361 17.64 24.22 -7.39
C ARG A 361 18.30 25.04 -6.28
N LYS A 362 19.60 24.87 -6.10
CA LYS A 362 20.39 25.70 -5.17
C LYS A 362 20.48 27.14 -5.71
N SER A 363 20.13 28.12 -4.88
CA SER A 363 20.23 29.54 -5.22
C SER A 363 21.70 29.93 -5.36
N ARG A 364 22.02 30.79 -6.33
CA ARG A 364 23.40 31.20 -6.62
C ARG A 364 24.07 31.95 -5.46
N ASP A 365 23.28 32.46 -4.51
CA ASP A 365 23.75 33.27 -3.38
C ASP A 365 24.15 32.42 -2.14
N SER A 366 24.17 31.08 -2.26
CA SER A 366 24.52 30.14 -1.17
C SER A 366 25.84 29.39 -1.40
N ALA A 367 26.72 29.98 -2.22
CA ALA A 367 28.11 29.55 -2.38
C ALA A 367 29.03 30.50 -1.60
N GLU A 368 29.01 30.37 -0.27
CA GLU A 368 30.11 30.78 0.60
C GLU A 368 30.58 29.58 1.42
#